data_AF-A0A7U6QMQ0-F1
#
_entry.id   AF-A0A7U6QMQ0-F1
#
_cell.length_a   1.000
_cell.length_b   1.000
_cell.length_c   1.000
_cell.angle_alpha   90.00
_cell.angle_beta   90.00
_cell.angle_gamma   90.00
#
_symmetry.space_group_name_H-M   'P 1'
#
loop_
_entity.id
_entity.type
_entity.pdbx_description
1 polymer ?
#
loop_
_entity_poly.entity_id
_entity_poly.type
_entity_poly.pdbx_seq_one_letter_code
_entity_poly.pdbx_strand_id
1 'polypeptide(L)'
;MFFKPVAGYGSKGVYRGSKITRRVFETILDESYIAQTFIPATERSIKIDDVVTTRKVDIRLYTYAGQLLLTAGRIYQGQATNFRTPGGGFAPVFQV
;
A
#
# COMPACT_ATOMS: atom_id res chain seq x y z
N MET A 1 -1.21 -12.25 7.75
CA MET A 1 -2.34 -11.92 6.84
C MET A 1 -2.87 -10.51 7.12
N PHE A 2 -3.67 -9.98 6.19
CA PHE A 2 -4.45 -8.75 6.30
C PHE A 2 -5.92 -9.03 5.96
N PHE A 3 -6.84 -8.39 6.66
CA PHE A 3 -8.27 -8.37 6.34
C PHE A 3 -8.62 -7.02 5.72
N LYS A 4 -9.31 -7.03 4.58
CA LYS A 4 -9.72 -5.80 3.86
C LYS A 4 -11.21 -5.84 3.50
N PRO A 5 -11.97 -4.75 3.69
CA PRO A 5 -13.36 -4.71 3.26
C PRO A 5 -13.45 -4.83 1.74
N VAL A 6 -14.43 -5.56 1.22
CA VAL A 6 -14.62 -5.79 -0.22
C VAL A 6 -14.78 -4.46 -0.99
N ALA A 7 -15.57 -3.53 -0.45
CA ALA A 7 -15.81 -2.21 -1.05
C ALA A 7 -14.96 -1.08 -0.40
N GLY A 8 -13.89 -1.45 0.30
CA GLY A 8 -13.03 -0.50 1.03
C GLY A 8 -12.07 0.26 0.12
N TYR A 9 -11.79 1.52 0.47
CA TYR A 9 -10.78 2.34 -0.20
C TYR A 9 -9.95 3.14 0.81
N GLY A 10 -8.78 3.62 0.39
CA GLY A 10 -7.91 4.45 1.23
C GLY A 10 -7.41 3.77 2.50
N SER A 11 -7.34 2.43 2.53
CA SER A 11 -6.98 1.63 3.71
C SER A 11 -7.94 1.76 4.91
N LYS A 12 -9.15 2.29 4.70
CA LYS A 12 -10.20 2.32 5.74
C LYS A 12 -10.65 0.91 6.08
N GLY A 13 -10.76 0.60 7.37
CA GLY A 13 -11.17 -0.72 7.84
C GLY A 13 -10.17 -1.84 7.50
N VAL A 14 -8.93 -1.54 7.11
CA VAL A 14 -7.93 -2.57 6.83
C VAL A 14 -7.24 -2.98 8.12
N TYR A 15 -7.24 -4.28 8.42
CA TYR A 15 -6.69 -4.81 9.65
C TYR A 15 -5.55 -5.80 9.41
N ARG A 16 -4.46 -5.66 10.17
CA ARG A 16 -3.38 -6.67 10.20
C ARG A 16 -3.77 -7.77 11.17
N GLY A 17 -3.87 -9.02 10.71
CA GLY A 17 -4.35 -10.13 11.53
C GLY A 17 -3.55 -10.39 12.82
N SER A 18 -2.25 -10.06 12.84
CA SER A 18 -1.43 -10.15 14.07
C SER A 18 -1.65 -8.99 15.06
N LYS A 19 -2.52 -8.03 14.76
CA LYS A 19 -2.77 -6.81 15.54
C LYS A 19 -4.27 -6.47 15.63
N ILE A 20 -5.14 -7.49 15.73
CA ILE A 20 -6.58 -7.30 15.95
C ILE A 20 -7.01 -7.88 17.29
N THR A 21 -8.07 -7.30 17.84
CA THR A 21 -8.77 -7.86 19.01
C THR A 21 -9.75 -8.94 18.54
N ARG A 22 -10.18 -9.79 19.48
CA ARG A 22 -11.23 -10.79 19.23
C ARG A 22 -12.52 -10.15 18.70
N ARG A 23 -12.96 -9.05 19.31
CA ARG A 23 -14.16 -8.31 18.88
C ARG A 23 -14.08 -7.83 17.43
N VAL A 24 -12.93 -7.27 17.03
CA VAL A 24 -12.72 -6.84 15.64
C VAL A 24 -12.74 -8.04 14.70
N PHE A 25 -12.18 -9.17 15.13
CA PHE A 25 -12.23 -10.40 14.33
C PHE A 25 -13.65 -10.94 14.17
N GLU A 26 -14.48 -10.92 15.22
CA GLU A 26 -15.90 -11.28 15.15
C GLU A 26 -16.65 -10.39 14.13
N THR A 27 -16.43 -9.06 14.15
CA THR A 27 -16.99 -8.15 13.14
C THR A 27 -16.52 -8.49 11.72
N ILE A 28 -15.25 -8.88 11.53
CA ILE A 28 -14.72 -9.29 10.22
C ILE A 28 -15.42 -10.56 9.70
N LEU A 29 -15.84 -11.47 10.58
CA LEU A 29 -16.55 -12.69 10.20
C LEU A 29 -18.00 -12.41 9.77
N ASP A 30 -18.62 -11.37 10.34
CA ASP A 30 -20.01 -10.99 10.06
C ASP A 30 -20.14 -10.01 8.86
N GLU A 31 -19.04 -9.36 8.45
CA GLU A 31 -19.00 -8.41 7.35
C GLU A 31 -18.28 -8.95 6.10
N SER A 32 -18.44 -8.24 4.97
CA SER A 32 -17.79 -8.59 3.70
C SER A 32 -16.31 -8.19 3.69
N TYR A 33 -15.44 -9.09 4.14
CA TYR A 33 -13.99 -8.97 4.10
C TYR A 33 -13.33 -10.03 3.23
N ILE A 34 -12.18 -9.68 2.65
CA ILE A 34 -11.23 -10.65 2.08
C ILE A 34 -10.04 -10.84 3.01
N ALA A 35 -9.52 -12.06 3.06
CA ALA A 35 -8.27 -12.39 3.74
C ALA A 35 -7.13 -12.46 2.73
N GLN A 36 -6.11 -11.62 2.92
CA GLN A 36 -4.92 -11.59 2.08
C GLN A 36 -3.70 -12.06 2.86
N THR A 37 -2.89 -12.95 2.28
CA THR A 37 -1.58 -13.28 2.82
C THR A 37 -0.73 -12.02 2.98
N PHE A 38 0.03 -11.95 4.07
CA PHE A 38 0.89 -10.81 4.30
C PHE A 38 2.08 -10.86 3.34
N ILE A 39 2.28 -9.77 2.61
CA ILE A 39 3.48 -9.56 1.79
C ILE A 39 4.15 -8.29 2.33
N PRO A 40 5.43 -8.34 2.72
CA PRO A 40 6.15 -7.14 3.14
C PRO A 40 6.21 -6.14 1.98
N ALA A 41 6.16 -4.85 2.31
CA ALA A 41 6.30 -3.81 1.30
C ALA A 41 7.69 -3.89 0.66
N THR A 42 7.76 -3.67 -0.64
CA THR A 42 9.06 -3.50 -1.33
C THR A 42 9.68 -2.18 -0.86
N GLU A 43 10.99 -2.19 -0.65
CA GLU A 43 11.73 -1.01 -0.20
C GLU A 43 12.83 -0.62 -1.19
N ARG A 44 13.14 0.68 -1.22
CA ARG A 44 14.20 1.28 -2.04
C ARG A 44 14.93 2.35 -1.24
N SER A 45 16.25 2.42 -1.45
CA SER A 45 17.07 3.54 -0.98
C SER A 45 16.88 4.73 -1.90
N ILE A 46 16.62 5.89 -1.32
CA ILE A 46 16.52 7.18 -2.02
C ILE A 46 17.35 8.23 -1.29
N LYS A 47 17.75 9.29 -1.99
CA LYS A 47 18.50 10.40 -1.41
C LYS A 47 17.53 11.56 -1.10
N ILE A 48 17.45 11.97 0.16
CA ILE A 48 16.65 13.11 0.64
C ILE A 48 17.62 14.05 1.34
N ASP A 49 17.75 15.29 0.87
CA ASP A 49 18.64 16.30 1.47
C ASP A 49 20.06 15.75 1.73
N ASP A 50 20.62 15.12 0.70
CA ASP A 50 21.90 14.41 0.72
C ASP A 50 22.03 13.15 1.60
N VAL A 51 20.98 12.78 2.31
CA VAL A 51 20.96 11.59 3.17
C VAL A 51 20.28 10.41 2.46
N VAL A 52 20.99 9.29 2.38
CA VAL A 52 20.42 8.03 1.86
C VAL A 52 19.45 7.46 2.89
N THR A 53 18.20 7.32 2.49
CA THR A 53 17.11 6.86 3.35
C THR A 53 16.28 5.79 2.65
N THR A 54 15.81 4.79 3.40
CA THR A 54 14.91 3.76 2.88
C THR A 54 13.44 4.24 2.87
N ARG A 55 12.74 3.96 1.78
CA ARG A 55 11.30 4.16 1.64
C ARG A 55 10.63 2.93 1.06
N LYS A 56 9.34 2.77 1.37
CA LYS A 56 8.49 1.76 0.75
C LYS A 56 8.08 2.24 -0.63
N VAL A 57 7.99 1.29 -1.56
CA VAL A 57 7.60 1.53 -2.94
C VAL A 57 6.55 0.50 -3.34
N ASP A 58 5.51 0.99 -3.99
CA ASP A 58 4.59 0.15 -4.74
C ASP A 58 4.45 0.69 -6.18
N ILE A 59 3.98 -0.16 -7.10
CA ILE A 59 3.73 0.21 -8.50
C ILE A 59 2.23 0.37 -8.72
N ARG A 60 1.85 1.47 -9.34
CA ARG A 60 0.48 1.79 -9.74
C ARG A 60 0.39 1.77 -11.27
N LEU A 61 -0.52 0.95 -11.78
CA LEU A 61 -0.93 0.97 -13.18
C LEU A 61 -2.24 1.77 -13.28
N TYR A 62 -2.24 2.78 -14.14
CA TYR A 62 -3.45 3.52 -14.52
C TYR A 62 -3.95 2.96 -15.83
N THR A 63 -5.22 2.58 -15.86
CA THR A 63 -5.83 1.90 -17.00
C THR A 63 -7.13 2.57 -17.41
N TYR A 64 -7.48 2.46 -18.69
CA TYR A 64 -8.76 2.90 -19.24
C TYR A 64 -9.17 1.93 -20.35
N ALA A 65 -10.44 1.51 -20.35
CA ALA A 65 -10.98 0.56 -21.32
C ALA A 65 -10.12 -0.71 -21.51
N GLY A 66 -9.57 -1.25 -20.41
CA GLY A 66 -8.70 -2.43 -20.43
C GLY A 66 -7.27 -2.19 -20.93
N GLN A 67 -6.93 -0.96 -21.34
CA GLN A 67 -5.60 -0.58 -21.81
C GLN A 67 -4.78 0.10 -20.70
N LEU A 68 -3.47 -0.15 -20.69
CA LEU A 68 -2.52 0.55 -19.81
C LEU A 68 -2.24 1.96 -20.36
N LEU A 69 -2.44 2.97 -19.52
CA LEU A 69 -2.15 4.37 -19.86
C LEU A 69 -0.82 4.84 -19.26
N LEU A 70 -0.57 4.51 -18.00
CA LEU A 70 0.60 4.99 -17.25
C LEU A 70 1.00 3.99 -16.17
N THR A 71 2.31 3.82 -16.03
CA THR A 71 2.94 3.13 -14.90
C THR A 71 3.64 4.14 -14.01
N ALA A 72 3.33 4.16 -12.72
CA ALA A 72 3.95 5.06 -11.76
C ALA A 72 4.38 4.32 -10.49
N GLY A 73 5.59 4.60 -10.02
CA GLY A 73 6.02 4.23 -8.68
C GLY A 73 5.39 5.16 -7.65
N ARG A 74 5.01 4.64 -6.49
CA ARG A 74 4.56 5.43 -5.35
C ARG A 74 5.48 5.19 -4.18
N ILE A 75 6.20 6.23 -3.78
CA ILE A 75 7.14 6.21 -2.67
C ILE A 75 6.44 6.73 -1.42
N TYR A 76 6.58 6.04 -0.30
CA TYR A 76 5.94 6.41 0.96
C TYR A 76 6.67 5.87 2.19
N GLN A 77 6.30 6.39 3.35
CA GLN A 77 6.70 5.90 4.67
C GLN A 77 5.45 5.64 5.52
N GLY A 78 5.50 4.61 6.38
CA GLY A 78 4.39 4.25 7.27
C GLY A 78 3.69 2.94 6.89
N GLN A 79 2.48 2.73 7.40
CA GLN A 79 1.71 1.49 7.20
C GLN A 79 0.97 1.47 5.86
N ALA A 80 0.37 2.59 5.46
CA ALA A 80 -0.38 2.74 4.23
C ALA A 80 0.28 3.76 3.29
N THR A 81 0.10 3.59 1.98
CA THR A 81 0.62 4.52 0.98
C THR A 81 0.09 5.93 1.23
N ASN A 82 1.00 6.90 1.32
CA ASN A 82 0.70 8.31 1.49
C ASN A 82 1.81 9.15 0.83
N PHE A 83 1.52 10.42 0.55
CA PHE A 83 2.47 11.35 -0.09
C PHE A 83 2.81 12.54 0.81
N ARG A 84 2.75 12.34 2.14
CA ARG A 84 2.93 13.43 3.11
C ARG A 84 4.31 13.45 3.76
N THR A 85 5.19 12.53 3.37
CA THR A 85 6.50 12.34 3.99
C THR A 85 7.62 12.81 3.06
N PRO A 86 8.73 13.34 3.58
CA PRO A 86 9.88 13.69 2.75
C PRO A 86 10.36 12.51 1.89
N GLY A 87 10.60 12.78 0.62
CA GLY A 87 10.93 11.78 -0.40
C GLY A 87 9.75 10.88 -0.81
N GLY A 88 8.54 11.14 -0.31
CA GLY A 88 7.32 10.47 -0.73
C GLY A 88 6.67 11.16 -1.92
N GLY A 89 5.91 10.41 -2.72
CA GLY A 89 5.26 10.92 -3.93
C GLY A 89 5.29 9.93 -5.08
N PHE A 90 5.09 10.45 -6.29
CA PHE A 90 5.23 9.68 -7.51
C PHE A 90 6.69 9.58 -7.96
N ALA A 91 7.03 8.45 -8.57
CA ALA A 91 8.33 8.21 -9.18
C ALA A 91 8.16 7.54 -10.56
N PRO A 92 9.06 7.83 -11.52
CA PRO A 92 9.05 7.14 -12.81
C PRO A 92 9.39 5.66 -12.64
N VAL A 93 8.84 4.82 -13.51
CA VAL A 93 9.20 3.40 -13.63
C VAL A 93 9.89 3.21 -14.96
N PHE A 94 11.18 2.89 -14.91
CA PHE A 94 11.97 2.62 -16.09
C PHE A 94 11.82 1.14 -16.47
N GLN A 95 11.47 0.89 -17.73
CA GLN A 95 11.49 -0.45 -18.32
C GLN A 95 12.86 -0.66 -18.97
N VAL A 96 13.41 -1.86 -18.81
CA VAL A 96 14.67 -2.29 -19.42
C VAL A 96 14.36 -3.00 -20.73
#